data_AF-A0A354GEF7-F1
#
_entry.id   AF-A0A354GEF7-F1
#
_cell.length_a   1.000
_cell.length_b   1.000
_cell.length_c   1.000
_cell.angle_alpha   90.00
_cell.angle_beta   90.00
_cell.angle_gamma   90.00
#
_symmetry.space_group_name_H-M   'P 1'
#
loop_
_entity.id
_entity.type
_entity.pdbx_description
1 polymer ?
#
loop_
_entity_poly.entity_id
_entity_poly.type
_entity_poly.pdbx_seq_one_letter_code
_entity_poly.pdbx_strand_id
1 'polypeptide(L)'
;NEIPYLKNIEEKFHDKNIEFVGISIDETKNYNIWKNMVSDKELAGTQLIADKNWESEFIKNYKIDAIPHFILIDPEGNIVNAQAPRPSDPKLIEILESLNI
;
A
#
# COMPACT_ATOMS: atom_id res chain seq x y z
N ASN A 1 -1.80 -0.97 -14.44
CA ASN A 1 -0.75 -0.53 -13.51
C ASN A 1 -1.41 0.44 -12.53
N GLU A 2 -1.27 0.22 -11.22
CA GLU A 2 -2.05 0.93 -10.19
C GLU A 2 -1.44 2.28 -9.79
N ILE A 3 -0.16 2.54 -10.10
CA ILE A 3 0.58 3.73 -9.65
C ILE A 3 -0.17 5.06 -9.93
N PRO A 4 -0.70 5.32 -11.14
CA PRO A 4 -1.41 6.58 -11.38
C PRO A 4 -2.66 6.75 -10.51
N TYR A 5 -3.37 5.66 -10.26
CA TYR A 5 -4.56 5.67 -9.41
C TYR A 5 -4.20 5.85 -7.93
N LEU A 6 -3.10 5.21 -7.48
CA LEU A 6 -2.58 5.40 -6.14
C LEU A 6 -2.23 6.87 -5.89
N LYS A 7 -1.49 7.50 -6.81
CA LYS A 7 -1.18 8.94 -6.73
C LYS A 7 -2.42 9.82 -6.61
N ASN A 8 -3.43 9.58 -7.45
CA ASN A 8 -4.67 10.35 -7.40
C ASN A 8 -5.40 10.19 -6.06
N ILE A 9 -5.37 9.01 -5.46
CA ILE A 9 -6.00 8.76 -4.16
C ILE A 9 -5.18 9.41 -3.05
N GLU A 10 -3.86 9.27 -3.05
CA GLU A 10 -2.96 9.97 -2.12
C GLU A 10 -3.19 11.49 -2.16
N GLU A 11 -3.23 12.08 -3.35
CA GLU A 11 -3.55 13.51 -3.54
C GLU A 11 -4.97 13.87 -3.10
N LYS A 12 -5.95 12.98 -3.26
CA LYS A 12 -7.33 13.26 -2.83
C LYS A 12 -7.50 13.25 -1.31
N PHE A 13 -6.72 12.43 -0.61
CA PHE A 13 -6.85 12.20 0.82
C PHE A 13 -5.65 12.76 1.63
N HIS A 14 -4.78 13.58 1.05
CA HIS A 14 -3.54 14.07 1.68
C HIS A 14 -3.74 14.83 3.00
N ASP A 15 -4.88 15.52 3.17
CA ASP A 15 -5.22 16.27 4.39
C ASP A 15 -6.16 15.50 5.32
N LYS A 16 -6.34 14.19 5.08
CA LYS A 16 -7.21 13.31 5.87
C LYS A 16 -6.40 12.45 6.83
N ASN A 17 -7.08 11.84 7.81
CA ASN A 17 -6.43 10.91 8.73
C ASN A 17 -6.20 9.53 8.09
N ILE A 18 -5.38 9.49 7.04
CA ILE A 18 -4.98 8.28 6.32
C ILE A 18 -3.54 8.38 5.82
N GLU A 19 -2.81 7.28 5.92
CA GLU A 19 -1.45 7.14 5.41
C GLU A 19 -1.41 6.01 4.38
N PHE A 20 -0.73 6.24 3.25
CA PHE A 20 -0.52 5.23 2.22
C PHE A 20 0.87 4.63 2.41
N VAL A 21 0.91 3.32 2.71
CA VAL A 21 2.15 2.58 2.95
C VAL A 21 2.38 1.57 1.83
N GLY A 22 3.41 1.79 1.02
CA GLY A 22 3.87 0.84 0.02
C GLY A 22 4.87 -0.15 0.62
N ILE A 23 4.62 -1.45 0.50
CA ILE A 23 5.54 -2.50 0.97
C ILE A 23 6.00 -3.32 -0.22
N SER A 24 7.28 -3.19 -0.60
CA SER A 24 7.89 -4.05 -1.61
C SER A 24 8.33 -5.40 -1.01
N ILE A 25 8.18 -6.47 -1.78
CA ILE A 25 8.71 -7.81 -1.48
C ILE A 25 9.94 -8.14 -2.35
N ASP A 26 10.58 -7.13 -2.95
CA ASP A 26 11.79 -7.29 -3.74
C ASP A 26 12.93 -7.90 -2.91
N GLU A 27 13.73 -8.76 -3.54
CA GLU A 27 14.95 -9.27 -2.92
C GLU A 27 15.91 -8.13 -2.53
N THR A 28 16.62 -8.27 -1.42
CA THR A 28 17.60 -7.29 -0.93
C THR A 28 18.61 -6.86 -1.99
N LYS A 29 19.02 -7.78 -2.89
CA LYS A 29 19.95 -7.47 -3.99
C LYS A 29 19.39 -6.43 -4.98
N ASN A 30 18.07 -6.29 -5.05
CA ASN A 30 17.35 -5.35 -5.92
C ASN A 30 17.00 -4.03 -5.21
N TYR A 31 17.46 -3.80 -3.98
CA TYR A 31 17.14 -2.61 -3.20
C TYR A 31 17.39 -1.30 -3.98
N ASN A 32 18.51 -1.17 -4.68
CA ASN A 32 18.82 0.03 -5.45
C ASN A 32 17.87 0.23 -6.65
N ILE A 33 17.41 -0.87 -7.27
CA ILE A 33 16.44 -0.81 -8.36
C ILE A 33 15.09 -0.33 -7.83
N TRP A 34 14.63 -0.90 -6.70
CA TRP A 34 13.42 -0.45 -6.01
C TRP A 34 13.51 1.03 -5.60
N LYS A 35 14.62 1.44 -4.98
CA LYS A 35 14.84 2.82 -4.53
C LYS A 35 14.80 3.81 -5.69
N ASN A 36 15.46 3.48 -6.81
CA ASN A 36 15.40 4.31 -8.01
C ASN A 36 13.98 4.37 -8.56
N MET A 37 13.26 3.26 -8.61
CA MET A 37 11.86 3.23 -9.06
C MET A 37 10.96 4.11 -8.19
N VAL A 38 11.09 4.06 -6.85
CA VAL A 38 10.36 4.94 -5.93
C VAL A 38 10.60 6.41 -6.26
N SER A 39 11.86 6.79 -6.51
CA SER A 39 12.23 8.15 -6.89
C SER A 39 11.72 8.54 -8.27
N ASP A 40 11.95 7.72 -9.30
CA ASP A 40 11.59 7.98 -10.70
C ASP A 40 10.07 8.04 -10.91
N LYS A 41 9.34 7.28 -10.10
CA LYS A 41 7.87 7.28 -10.11
C LYS A 41 7.28 8.28 -9.13
N GLU A 42 8.10 8.98 -8.35
CA GLU A 42 7.64 9.93 -7.31
C GLU A 42 6.53 9.30 -6.46
N LEU A 43 6.76 8.09 -5.95
CA LEU A 43 5.81 7.44 -5.06
C LEU A 43 5.82 8.19 -3.72
N ALA A 44 4.66 8.72 -3.31
CA ALA A 44 4.52 9.43 -2.05
C ALA A 44 4.23 8.44 -0.90
N GLY A 45 3.92 9.00 0.27
CA GLY A 45 3.68 8.22 1.49
C GLY A 45 4.91 7.46 1.97
N THR A 46 4.66 6.46 2.81
CA THR A 46 5.71 5.64 3.41
C THR A 46 6.05 4.44 2.53
N GLN A 47 7.30 4.33 2.08
CA GLN A 47 7.77 3.24 1.23
C GLN A 47 8.73 2.32 2.01
N LEU A 48 8.35 1.06 2.16
CA LEU A 48 9.05 0.02 2.93
C LEU A 48 9.45 -1.15 2.03
N ILE A 49 10.42 -1.92 2.51
CA ILE A 49 10.78 -3.22 1.94
C ILE A 49 10.60 -4.28 3.03
N ALA A 50 9.85 -5.34 2.71
CA ALA A 50 9.60 -6.44 3.62
C ALA A 50 10.89 -7.20 3.92
N ASP A 51 11.10 -7.59 5.17
CA ASP A 51 12.23 -8.43 5.56
C ASP A 51 12.04 -9.85 5.00
N LYS A 52 13.08 -10.43 4.39
CA LYS A 52 13.02 -11.81 3.83
C LYS A 52 11.91 -12.02 2.77
N ASN A 53 11.42 -10.97 2.11
CA ASN A 53 10.46 -11.04 1.00
C ASN A 53 9.17 -11.79 1.41
N TRP A 54 8.79 -12.84 0.67
CA TRP A 54 7.67 -13.73 0.99
C TRP A 54 7.76 -14.41 2.36
N GLU A 55 8.97 -14.52 2.92
CA GLU A 55 9.18 -15.14 4.23
C GLU A 55 9.02 -14.15 5.41
N SER A 56 8.76 -12.87 5.12
CA SER A 56 8.47 -11.85 6.13
C SER A 56 7.35 -12.32 7.07
N GLU A 57 7.52 -12.04 8.36
CA GLU A 57 6.48 -12.31 9.35
C GLU A 57 5.20 -11.51 9.03
N PHE A 58 5.33 -10.29 8.50
CA PHE A 58 4.19 -9.49 8.06
C PHE A 58 3.42 -10.19 6.93
N ILE A 59 4.11 -10.61 5.87
CA ILE A 59 3.48 -11.30 4.72
C ILE A 59 2.75 -12.58 5.17
N LYS A 60 3.38 -13.36 6.06
CA LYS A 60 2.80 -14.60 6.59
C LYS A 60 1.61 -14.37 7.51
N ASN A 61 1.72 -13.44 8.47
CA ASN A 61 0.67 -13.18 9.45
C ASN A 61 -0.59 -12.62 8.79
N TYR A 62 -0.42 -11.81 7.74
CA TYR A 62 -1.52 -11.27 6.94
C TYR A 62 -1.96 -12.19 5.80
N LYS A 63 -1.37 -13.40 5.68
CA LYS A 63 -1.69 -14.42 4.65
C LYS A 63 -1.68 -13.88 3.22
N ILE A 64 -0.68 -13.05 2.91
CA ILE A 64 -0.52 -12.46 1.58
C ILE A 64 0.17 -13.51 0.68
N ASP A 65 -0.57 -14.05 -0.28
CA ASP A 65 -0.12 -15.13 -1.18
C ASP A 65 0.07 -14.68 -2.64
N ALA A 66 -0.40 -13.47 -2.99
CA ALA A 66 -0.27 -12.89 -4.32
C ALA A 66 -0.15 -11.37 -4.25
N ILE A 67 0.58 -10.78 -5.21
CA ILE A 67 0.69 -9.32 -5.39
C ILE A 67 0.10 -8.90 -6.76
N PRO A 68 -0.46 -7.67 -6.89
CA PRO A 68 -0.62 -6.66 -5.84
C PRO A 68 -1.74 -7.01 -4.86
N HIS A 69 -1.52 -6.69 -3.58
CA HIS A 69 -2.44 -6.91 -2.47
C HIS A 69 -2.63 -5.62 -1.68
N PHE A 70 -3.86 -5.34 -1.25
CA PHE A 70 -4.20 -4.10 -0.55
C PHE A 70 -4.97 -4.44 0.72
N ILE A 71 -4.57 -3.82 1.82
CA ILE A 71 -5.16 -4.00 3.14
C ILE A 71 -5.54 -2.62 3.67
N LEU A 72 -6.71 -2.52 4.29
CA LEU A 72 -7.14 -1.34 5.03
C LEU A 72 -7.07 -1.64 6.53
N ILE A 73 -6.37 -0.79 7.27
CA ILE A 73 -6.14 -0.90 8.72
C ILE A 73 -6.64 0.38 9.38
N ASP A 74 -7.29 0.26 10.54
CA ASP A 74 -7.74 1.41 11.34
C ASP A 74 -6.61 2.02 12.20
N PRO A 75 -6.80 3.21 12.81
CA PRO A 75 -5.79 3.85 13.64
C PRO A 75 -5.34 3.03 14.87
N GLU A 76 -6.17 2.11 15.35
CA GLU A 76 -5.87 1.19 16.44
C GLU A 76 -5.07 -0.05 15.99
N GLY A 77 -4.86 -0.21 14.68
CA GLY A 77 -4.10 -1.31 14.08
C GLY A 77 -4.94 -2.55 13.76
N ASN A 78 -6.28 -2.46 13.80
CA ASN A 78 -7.15 -3.57 13.41
C ASN A 78 -7.36 -3.58 11.90
N ILE A 79 -7.47 -4.78 11.34
CA ILE A 79 -7.78 -4.99 9.93
C ILE A 79 -9.26 -4.66 9.68
N VAL A 80 -9.52 -3.58 8.95
CA VAL A 80 -10.86 -3.22 8.46
C VAL A 80 -11.21 -4.07 7.24
N ASN A 81 -10.24 -4.25 6.33
CA ASN A 81 -10.41 -5.10 5.15
C ASN A 81 -9.07 -5.71 4.71
N ALA A 82 -8.93 -7.03 4.83
CA ALA A 82 -7.74 -7.77 4.40
C ALA A 82 -7.63 -7.93 2.87
N GLN A 83 -8.69 -7.65 2.11
CA GLN A 83 -8.71 -7.66 0.66
C GLN A 83 -9.36 -6.38 0.15
N ALA A 84 -8.76 -5.25 0.50
CA ALA A 84 -9.24 -3.94 0.08
C ALA A 84 -9.25 -3.84 -1.46
N PRO A 85 -10.21 -3.09 -2.04
CA PRO A 85 -10.21 -2.84 -3.47
C PRO A 85 -8.91 -2.16 -3.90
N ARG A 86 -8.52 -2.38 -5.16
CA ARG A 86 -7.31 -1.78 -5.73
C ARG A 86 -7.51 -0.26 -5.90
N PRO A 87 -6.43 0.53 -6.00
CA PRO A 87 -6.52 1.95 -6.33
C PRO A 87 -7.32 2.26 -7.61
N SER A 88 -7.25 1.39 -8.62
CA SER A 88 -8.06 1.55 -9.84
C SER A 88 -9.55 1.22 -9.68
N ASP A 89 -9.96 0.60 -8.57
CA ASP A 89 -11.35 0.27 -8.30
C ASP A 89 -12.04 1.47 -7.61
N PRO A 90 -13.08 2.07 -8.23
CA PRO A 90 -13.82 3.19 -7.64
C PRO A 90 -14.36 2.90 -6.24
N LYS A 91 -14.63 1.63 -5.92
CA LYS A 91 -15.11 1.20 -4.61
C LYS A 91 -14.15 1.56 -3.48
N LEU A 92 -12.84 1.65 -3.74
CA LEU A 92 -11.89 2.09 -2.71
C LEU A 92 -12.22 3.52 -2.26
N ILE A 93 -12.47 4.42 -3.20
CA ILE A 93 -12.79 5.81 -2.90
C ILE A 93 -14.10 5.91 -2.12
N GLU A 94 -15.14 5.16 -2.54
CA GLU A 94 -16.42 5.12 -1.82
C GLU A 94 -16.25 4.65 -0.37
N ILE A 95 -15.42 3.62 -0.15
CA ILE A 95 -15.10 3.14 1.21
C ILE A 95 -14.40 4.25 1.99
N LEU A 96 -13.33 4.84 1.46
CA LEU A 96 -12.55 5.86 2.16
C LEU A 96 -13.40 7.10 2.51
N GLU A 97 -14.27 7.54 1.60
CA GLU A 97 -15.20 8.64 1.86
C GLU A 97 -16.22 8.31 2.95
N SER A 98 -16.66 7.04 3.05
CA SER A 98 -17.61 6.60 4.08
C SER A 98 -17.03 6.53 5.50
N LEU A 99 -15.71 6.53 5.65
CA LEU A 99 -15.03 6.39 6.94
C LEU A 99 -14.91 7.71 7.72
N ASN A 100 -15.39 8.84 7.17
CA ASN A 100 -15.33 10.16 7.81
C ASN A 100 -13.93 10.56 8.31
N ILE A 101 -12.90 10.17 7.56
CA ILE A 101 -11.49 10.51 7.79
C ILE A 101 -11.14 11.96 7.39
#